data_AF-A0A8H5NZ40-F1
#
_entry.id   AF-A0A8H5NZ40-F1
#
_cell.length_a   1.000
_cell.length_b   1.000
_cell.length_c   1.000
_cell.angle_alpha   90.00
_cell.angle_beta   90.00
_cell.angle_gamma   90.00
#
_symmetry.space_group_name_H-M   'P 1'
#
loop_
_entity.id
_entity.type
_entity.pdbx_description
1 polymer ?
#
loop_
_entity_poly.entity_id
_entity_poly.type
_entity_poly.pdbx_seq_one_letter_code
_entity_poly.pdbx_strand_id
1 'polypeptide(L)'
;MSFTSIPILDLAAAKDPATKPQFLKELRHALMEVGFLYLKNVGISDELFQKIIELGKGFFEIPEEEKLKIEMKNAPSFLGYSRLSAEITAGEIDHREQIDLSTEHPIPGPDAPLYRNLLAPNQWPSEDSLPGFRKVYTDYMERMGKISIQFTSLIAEAIELPSDAFNKYFDQDQQHKLKIVKYPDAKELGIEGNVQGQGVGPHKDSMLTSYLLQATSHKGLQVQNVRGDWIDCPPKRGTLVVAIGQGLEALTQGVCVSTTHRVLSPAAGSGARFSIPFFQGVRMSAEFEDLEKVGVGRVPEEVREQRRKIVERNGGRIDDVEFTFRAGGASKTLGEATLRNRVKSHPDVGERWYPDILASIREEQAKAKQQKESAAPVVEAPQKAVEAH
;
A
#
# COMPACT_ATOMS: atom_id res chain seq x y z
N MET A 1 18.74 7.93 -17.81
CA MET A 1 17.63 7.17 -18.42
C MET A 1 16.82 6.54 -17.28
N SER A 2 15.50 6.72 -17.28
CA SER A 2 14.60 6.11 -16.27
C SER A 2 14.17 4.70 -16.67
N PHE A 3 13.66 3.92 -15.72
CA PHE A 3 13.22 2.55 -15.95
C PHE A 3 12.03 2.49 -16.93
N THR A 4 11.99 1.40 -17.69
CA THR A 4 10.93 1.10 -18.68
C THR A 4 10.31 -0.29 -18.47
N SER A 5 10.77 -1.03 -17.46
CA SER A 5 10.29 -2.35 -17.09
C SER A 5 10.48 -2.61 -15.60
N ILE A 6 9.63 -3.45 -15.03
CA ILE A 6 9.73 -3.87 -13.62
C ILE A 6 10.66 -5.11 -13.53
N PRO A 7 11.72 -5.08 -12.71
CA PRO A 7 12.68 -6.19 -12.59
C PRO A 7 12.03 -7.43 -11.97
N ILE A 8 12.58 -8.61 -12.26
CA ILE A 8 12.12 -9.90 -11.71
C ILE A 8 13.28 -10.53 -10.96
N LEU A 9 13.09 -10.79 -9.66
CA LEU A 9 14.08 -11.39 -8.79
C LEU A 9 13.63 -12.78 -8.31
N ASP A 10 14.60 -13.69 -8.18
CA ASP A 10 14.40 -15.04 -7.67
C ASP A 10 14.80 -15.12 -6.20
N LEU A 11 13.83 -15.23 -5.29
CA LEU A 11 14.14 -15.29 -3.85
C LEU A 11 14.98 -16.52 -3.48
N ALA A 12 14.90 -17.61 -4.26
CA ALA A 12 15.70 -18.80 -4.00
C ALA A 12 17.21 -18.52 -4.15
N ALA A 13 17.59 -17.58 -5.03
CA ALA A 13 19.00 -17.19 -5.22
C ALA A 13 19.60 -16.50 -3.98
N ALA A 14 18.78 -15.99 -3.07
CA ALA A 14 19.26 -15.42 -1.81
C ALA A 14 19.67 -16.48 -0.77
N LYS A 15 19.34 -17.76 -1.00
CA LYS A 15 19.61 -18.87 -0.07
C LYS A 15 20.98 -19.52 -0.27
N ASP A 16 21.56 -19.39 -1.47
CA ASP A 16 22.87 -19.95 -1.79
C ASP A 16 23.95 -18.84 -1.73
N PRO A 17 25.01 -19.00 -0.92
CA PRO A 17 26.12 -18.07 -0.86
C PRO A 17 26.77 -17.72 -2.21
N ALA A 18 26.74 -18.64 -3.18
CA ALA A 18 27.29 -18.41 -4.52
C ALA A 18 26.43 -17.44 -5.36
N THR A 19 25.10 -17.45 -5.18
CA THR A 19 24.17 -16.63 -5.97
C THR A 19 23.69 -15.39 -5.22
N LYS A 20 23.75 -15.38 -3.88
CA LYS A 20 23.28 -14.27 -3.04
C LYS A 20 23.92 -12.92 -3.40
N PRO A 21 25.23 -12.80 -3.69
CA PRO A 21 25.82 -11.50 -4.05
C PRO A 21 25.20 -10.88 -5.30
N GLN A 22 24.90 -11.68 -6.32
CA GLN A 22 24.24 -11.20 -7.54
C GLN A 22 22.78 -10.80 -7.26
N PHE A 23 22.06 -11.59 -6.46
CA PHE A 23 20.72 -11.24 -6.01
C PHE A 23 20.69 -9.89 -5.27
N LEU A 24 21.63 -9.65 -4.33
CA LEU A 24 21.70 -8.40 -3.58
C LEU A 24 22.00 -7.20 -4.48
N LYS A 25 22.82 -7.39 -5.53
CA LYS A 25 23.11 -6.35 -6.53
C LYS A 25 21.85 -5.99 -7.35
N GLU A 26 21.10 -6.99 -7.80
CA GLU A 26 19.83 -6.80 -8.51
C GLU A 26 18.78 -6.14 -7.62
N LEU A 27 18.72 -6.55 -6.35
CA LEU A 27 17.82 -5.97 -5.36
C LEU A 27 18.17 -4.50 -5.10
N ARG A 28 19.45 -4.17 -4.94
CA ARG A 28 19.91 -2.77 -4.80
C ARG A 28 19.46 -1.91 -5.98
N HIS A 29 19.59 -2.41 -7.21
CA HIS A 29 19.12 -1.70 -8.39
C HIS A 29 17.60 -1.46 -8.34
N ALA A 30 16.81 -2.51 -8.03
CA ALA A 30 15.36 -2.37 -7.88
C ALA A 30 14.98 -1.35 -6.80
N LEU A 31 15.66 -1.37 -5.65
CA LEU A 31 15.44 -0.46 -4.52
C LEU A 31 15.77 1.00 -4.84
N MET A 32 16.84 1.28 -5.58
CA MET A 32 17.30 2.64 -5.84
C MET A 32 16.71 3.28 -7.09
N GLU A 33 16.36 2.49 -8.11
CA GLU A 33 15.94 3.01 -9.42
C GLU A 33 14.45 2.83 -9.71
N VAL A 34 13.81 1.79 -9.16
CA VAL A 34 12.47 1.38 -9.56
C VAL A 34 11.45 1.51 -8.43
N GLY A 35 11.80 1.07 -7.21
CA GLY A 35 10.87 0.98 -6.08
C GLY A 35 9.79 -0.10 -6.23
N PHE A 36 9.91 -0.94 -7.27
CA PHE A 36 9.02 -2.05 -7.60
C PHE A 36 9.83 -3.23 -8.15
N LEU A 37 9.38 -4.46 -7.87
CA LEU A 37 9.91 -5.68 -8.49
C LEU A 37 8.85 -6.78 -8.52
N TYR A 38 9.05 -7.79 -9.36
CA TYR A 38 8.43 -9.11 -9.17
C TYR A 38 9.38 -9.99 -8.35
N LEU A 39 8.82 -10.73 -7.41
CA LEU A 39 9.54 -11.71 -6.60
C LEU A 39 8.93 -13.09 -6.85
N LYS A 40 9.74 -14.02 -7.37
CA LYS A 40 9.35 -15.42 -7.60
C LYS A 40 10.00 -16.35 -6.59
N ASN A 41 9.53 -17.60 -6.54
CA ASN A 41 10.05 -18.66 -5.66
C ASN A 41 10.04 -18.28 -4.18
N VAL A 42 8.96 -17.63 -3.73
CA VAL A 42 8.81 -17.11 -2.36
C VAL A 42 8.54 -18.19 -1.30
N GLY A 43 8.50 -19.47 -1.68
CA GLY A 43 8.22 -20.57 -0.77
C GLY A 43 6.72 -20.82 -0.51
N ILE A 44 5.85 -20.26 -1.35
CA ILE A 44 4.41 -20.56 -1.41
C ILE A 44 4.17 -21.43 -2.65
N SER A 45 3.48 -22.55 -2.47
CA SER A 45 3.24 -23.48 -3.57
C SER A 45 2.17 -22.96 -4.53
N ASP A 46 2.22 -23.41 -5.78
CA ASP A 46 1.23 -23.08 -6.80
C ASP A 46 -0.19 -23.49 -6.35
N GLU A 47 -0.33 -24.61 -5.64
CA GLU A 47 -1.60 -25.09 -5.11
C GLU A 47 -2.18 -24.15 -4.05
N LEU A 48 -1.33 -23.64 -3.15
CA LEU A 48 -1.77 -22.67 -2.15
C LEU A 48 -2.15 -21.34 -2.80
N PHE A 49 -1.36 -20.84 -3.77
CA PHE A 49 -1.76 -19.65 -4.53
C PHE A 49 -3.09 -19.84 -5.24
N GLN A 50 -3.30 -21.00 -5.88
CA GLN A 50 -4.55 -21.30 -6.55
C GLN A 50 -5.72 -21.33 -5.57
N LYS A 51 -5.54 -21.92 -4.38
CA LYS A 51 -6.58 -21.96 -3.35
C LYS A 51 -6.92 -20.59 -2.77
N ILE A 52 -5.90 -19.74 -2.55
CA ILE A 52 -6.06 -18.34 -2.14
C ILE A 52 -6.86 -17.58 -3.20
N ILE A 53 -6.54 -17.75 -4.48
CA ILE A 53 -7.24 -17.09 -5.59
C ILE A 53 -8.69 -17.56 -5.69
N GLU A 54 -8.93 -18.87 -5.58
CA GLU A 54 -10.26 -19.48 -5.61
C GLU A 54 -11.16 -18.93 -4.48
N LEU A 55 -10.68 -19.01 -3.24
CA LEU A 55 -11.42 -18.54 -2.06
C LEU A 55 -11.59 -17.02 -2.07
N GLY A 56 -10.58 -16.27 -2.51
CA GLY A 56 -10.64 -14.82 -2.63
C GLY A 56 -11.68 -14.36 -3.65
N LYS A 57 -11.85 -15.09 -4.76
CA LYS A 57 -12.96 -14.86 -5.70
C LYS A 57 -14.29 -15.29 -5.08
N GLY A 58 -14.34 -16.48 -4.49
CA GLY A 58 -15.53 -17.05 -3.85
C GLY A 58 -16.13 -16.13 -2.80
N PHE A 59 -15.32 -15.37 -2.06
CA PHE A 59 -15.78 -14.36 -1.12
C PHE A 59 -16.75 -13.34 -1.74
N PHE A 60 -16.49 -12.87 -2.96
CA PHE A 60 -17.35 -11.87 -3.59
C PHE A 60 -18.65 -12.44 -4.16
N GLU A 61 -18.71 -13.78 -4.29
CA GLU A 61 -19.87 -14.52 -4.81
C GLU A 61 -20.82 -15.01 -3.69
N ILE A 62 -20.44 -14.90 -2.42
CA ILE A 62 -21.35 -15.24 -1.31
C ILE A 62 -22.51 -14.21 -1.23
N PRO A 63 -23.66 -14.56 -0.61
CA PRO A 63 -24.79 -13.66 -0.48
C PRO A 63 -24.40 -12.32 0.14
N GLU A 64 -24.95 -11.21 -0.35
CA GLU A 64 -24.64 -9.87 0.16
C GLU A 64 -24.90 -9.75 1.67
N GLU A 65 -25.97 -10.35 2.16
CA GLU A 65 -26.30 -10.37 3.59
C GLU A 65 -25.17 -10.98 4.45
N GLU A 66 -24.48 -12.01 3.95
CA GLU A 66 -23.33 -12.62 4.63
C GLU A 66 -22.12 -11.69 4.65
N LYS A 67 -21.85 -10.97 3.54
CA LYS A 67 -20.82 -9.94 3.49
C LYS A 67 -21.13 -8.77 4.44
N LEU A 68 -22.40 -8.37 4.55
CA LEU A 68 -22.83 -7.27 5.42
C LEU A 68 -22.77 -7.61 6.92
N LYS A 69 -22.88 -8.89 7.30
CA LYS A 69 -22.65 -9.33 8.71
C LYS A 69 -21.25 -8.98 9.20
N ILE A 70 -20.26 -8.96 8.29
CA ILE A 70 -18.86 -8.67 8.59
C ILE A 70 -18.40 -7.31 8.06
N GLU A 71 -19.35 -6.37 7.85
CA GLU A 71 -19.04 -5.03 7.36
C GLU A 71 -18.04 -4.31 8.29
N MET A 72 -17.10 -3.56 7.70
CA MET A 72 -15.98 -2.95 8.42
C MET A 72 -16.42 -2.05 9.58
N LYS A 73 -17.52 -1.31 9.40
CA LYS A 73 -18.12 -0.43 10.42
C LYS A 73 -18.65 -1.15 11.64
N ASN A 74 -18.71 -2.48 11.65
CA ASN A 74 -19.17 -3.26 12.81
C ASN A 74 -18.10 -3.35 13.91
N ALA A 75 -16.85 -2.96 13.66
CA ALA A 75 -15.77 -2.98 14.63
C ALA A 75 -14.90 -1.71 14.57
N PRO A 76 -14.25 -1.32 15.68
CA PRO A 76 -13.34 -0.17 15.71
C PRO A 76 -11.99 -0.44 15.00
N SER A 77 -11.69 -1.70 14.66
CA SER A 77 -10.40 -2.10 14.10
C SER A 77 -10.21 -1.80 12.62
N PHE A 78 -11.27 -1.37 11.93
CA PHE A 78 -11.30 -1.21 10.48
C PHE A 78 -10.98 -2.52 9.72
N LEU A 79 -11.30 -3.68 10.31
CA LEU A 79 -11.22 -4.99 9.65
C LEU A 79 -12.62 -5.41 9.22
N GLY A 80 -12.74 -6.13 8.11
CA GLY A 80 -14.01 -6.59 7.55
C GLY A 80 -14.30 -6.07 6.14
N TYR A 81 -15.53 -6.26 5.70
CA TYR A 81 -16.00 -5.98 4.35
C TYR A 81 -16.29 -4.49 4.12
N SER A 82 -15.79 -3.95 3.00
CA SER A 82 -16.14 -2.63 2.47
C SER A 82 -16.90 -2.77 1.16
N ARG A 83 -18.03 -2.07 1.07
CA ARG A 83 -18.87 -2.03 -0.13
C ARG A 83 -18.14 -1.42 -1.33
N LEU A 84 -18.67 -1.70 -2.52
CA LEU A 84 -18.19 -1.12 -3.77
C LEU A 84 -18.16 0.42 -3.69
N SER A 85 -17.06 1.01 -4.13
CA SER A 85 -16.89 2.48 -4.23
C SER A 85 -16.92 3.21 -2.89
N ALA A 86 -16.60 2.53 -1.78
CA ALA A 86 -16.57 3.13 -0.45
C ALA A 86 -15.31 3.96 -0.16
N GLU A 87 -14.21 3.76 -0.89
CA GLU A 87 -12.94 4.46 -0.65
C GLU A 87 -12.67 5.56 -1.69
N ILE A 88 -11.92 6.58 -1.28
CA ILE A 88 -11.53 7.75 -2.09
C ILE A 88 -10.01 7.86 -2.10
N THR A 89 -9.40 7.93 -3.29
CA THR A 89 -7.96 8.16 -3.46
C THR A 89 -7.74 9.33 -4.41
N ALA A 90 -6.82 10.24 -4.04
CA ALA A 90 -6.50 11.45 -4.81
C ALA A 90 -7.72 12.34 -5.16
N GLY A 91 -8.79 12.28 -4.35
CA GLY A 91 -10.02 13.08 -4.54
C GLY A 91 -11.09 12.41 -5.40
N GLU A 92 -10.80 11.25 -5.98
CA GLU A 92 -11.71 10.49 -6.84
C GLU A 92 -12.09 9.14 -6.19
N ILE A 93 -13.25 8.60 -6.58
CA ILE A 93 -13.79 7.33 -6.06
C ILE A 93 -12.95 6.15 -6.57
N ASP A 94 -12.60 5.22 -5.68
CA ASP A 94 -11.97 3.95 -6.05
C ASP A 94 -13.05 2.90 -6.33
N HIS A 95 -13.24 2.52 -7.59
CA HIS A 95 -14.24 1.52 -7.99
C HIS A 95 -13.81 0.09 -7.65
N ARG A 96 -13.87 -0.23 -6.35
CA ARG A 96 -13.53 -1.54 -5.80
C ARG A 96 -14.42 -1.94 -4.64
N GLU A 97 -14.57 -3.24 -4.48
CA GLU A 97 -15.17 -3.93 -3.35
C GLU A 97 -14.06 -4.74 -2.65
N GLN A 98 -14.02 -4.81 -1.32
CA GLN A 98 -12.91 -5.47 -0.62
C GLN A 98 -13.26 -6.04 0.76
N ILE A 99 -12.39 -6.90 1.27
CA ILE A 99 -12.32 -7.28 2.69
C ILE A 99 -10.92 -7.01 3.22
N ASP A 100 -10.83 -6.34 4.37
CA ASP A 100 -9.59 -6.06 5.09
C ASP A 100 -9.42 -7.08 6.22
N LEU A 101 -8.26 -7.74 6.25
CA LEU A 101 -7.84 -8.70 7.26
C LEU A 101 -6.50 -8.25 7.86
N SER A 102 -6.19 -8.75 9.06
CA SER A 102 -4.89 -8.57 9.70
C SER A 102 -4.41 -9.83 10.41
N THR A 103 -3.14 -9.87 10.81
CA THR A 103 -2.69 -10.81 11.84
C THR A 103 -3.58 -10.62 13.07
N GLU A 104 -4.30 -11.66 13.48
CA GLU A 104 -5.27 -11.56 14.58
C GLU A 104 -4.56 -11.23 15.89
N HIS A 105 -5.14 -10.28 16.63
CA HIS A 105 -4.69 -9.88 17.96
C HIS A 105 -5.87 -9.90 18.94
N PRO A 106 -5.63 -10.06 20.25
CA PRO A 106 -6.68 -9.85 21.23
C PRO A 106 -7.17 -8.40 21.21
N ILE A 107 -8.43 -8.20 21.62
CA ILE A 107 -8.98 -6.85 21.79
C ILE A 107 -8.17 -6.13 22.90
N PRO A 108 -7.73 -4.88 22.68
CA PRO A 108 -6.98 -4.12 23.68
C PRO A 108 -7.81 -3.85 24.94
N GLY A 109 -7.15 -3.70 26.08
CA GLY A 109 -7.78 -3.26 27.32
C GLY A 109 -8.24 -1.79 27.27
N PRO A 110 -9.13 -1.36 28.19
CA PRO A 110 -9.74 -0.04 28.19
C PRO A 110 -8.73 1.13 28.33
N ASP A 111 -7.59 0.89 28.97
CA ASP A 111 -6.54 1.90 29.19
C ASP A 111 -5.49 1.94 28.05
N ALA A 112 -5.67 1.11 27.01
CA ALA A 112 -4.77 1.09 25.87
C ALA A 112 -4.90 2.41 25.06
N PRO A 113 -3.81 2.93 24.48
CA PRO A 113 -3.89 4.02 23.53
C PRO A 113 -4.87 3.69 22.40
N LEU A 114 -5.69 4.65 21.98
CA LEU A 114 -6.78 4.43 21.01
C LEU A 114 -6.34 3.74 19.71
N TYR A 115 -5.11 4.02 19.23
CA TYR A 115 -4.60 3.36 18.02
C TYR A 115 -4.44 1.85 18.16
N ARG A 116 -4.35 1.31 19.38
CA ARG A 116 -4.30 -0.14 19.61
C ARG A 116 -5.60 -0.81 19.23
N ASN A 117 -6.73 -0.10 19.12
CA ASN A 117 -7.99 -0.67 18.62
C ASN A 117 -7.87 -1.22 17.19
N LEU A 118 -6.82 -0.84 16.43
CA LEU A 118 -6.48 -1.44 15.15
C LEU A 118 -6.01 -2.91 15.28
N LEU A 119 -5.56 -3.34 16.47
CA LEU A 119 -5.23 -4.71 16.82
C LEU A 119 -6.53 -5.40 17.29
N ALA A 120 -7.03 -6.37 16.53
CA ALA A 120 -8.25 -7.09 16.88
C ALA A 120 -8.33 -8.44 16.13
N PRO A 121 -9.28 -9.32 16.51
CA PRO A 121 -9.66 -10.45 15.67
C PRO A 121 -10.26 -9.98 14.35
N ASN A 122 -10.17 -10.81 13.31
CA ASN A 122 -10.82 -10.51 12.03
C ASN A 122 -12.31 -10.82 12.08
N GLN A 123 -13.09 -10.14 11.23
CA GLN A 123 -14.47 -10.50 10.93
C GLN A 123 -14.47 -11.48 9.74
N TRP A 124 -14.64 -12.78 10.02
CA TRP A 124 -14.57 -13.85 9.01
C TRP A 124 -15.95 -14.18 8.43
N PRO A 125 -16.05 -14.53 7.12
CA PRO A 125 -17.27 -15.16 6.61
C PRO A 125 -17.54 -16.46 7.37
N SER A 126 -18.81 -16.85 7.47
CA SER A 126 -19.20 -18.10 8.11
C SER A 126 -18.63 -19.31 7.35
N GLU A 127 -18.30 -20.38 8.06
CA GLU A 127 -17.81 -21.62 7.43
C GLU A 127 -18.88 -22.27 6.53
N ASP A 128 -20.16 -22.01 6.78
CA ASP A 128 -21.25 -22.47 5.91
C ASP A 128 -21.28 -21.71 4.57
N SER A 129 -21.01 -20.40 4.59
CA SER A 129 -21.00 -19.56 3.39
C SER A 129 -19.73 -19.70 2.56
N LEU A 130 -18.57 -19.89 3.21
CA LEU A 130 -17.29 -20.03 2.51
C LEU A 130 -16.30 -20.94 3.27
N PRO A 131 -16.49 -22.27 3.16
CA PRO A 131 -15.70 -23.25 3.90
C PRO A 131 -14.19 -23.11 3.69
N GLY A 132 -13.43 -23.14 4.80
CA GLY A 132 -11.97 -23.12 4.80
C GLY A 132 -11.33 -21.77 4.49
N PHE A 133 -12.11 -20.71 4.27
CA PHE A 133 -11.59 -19.36 4.00
C PHE A 133 -10.66 -18.87 5.09
N ARG A 134 -11.12 -18.91 6.34
CA ARG A 134 -10.34 -18.47 7.51
C ARG A 134 -9.01 -19.23 7.58
N LYS A 135 -9.07 -20.56 7.51
CA LYS A 135 -7.88 -21.42 7.62
C LYS A 135 -6.82 -21.08 6.56
N VAL A 136 -7.23 -20.95 5.29
CA VAL A 136 -6.30 -20.69 4.19
C VAL A 136 -5.70 -19.29 4.29
N TYR A 137 -6.50 -18.27 4.59
CA TYR A 137 -6.00 -16.90 4.71
C TYR A 137 -5.13 -16.69 5.96
N THR A 138 -5.42 -17.36 7.08
CA THR A 138 -4.52 -17.36 8.24
C THR A 138 -3.15 -17.97 7.91
N ASP A 139 -3.11 -19.14 7.25
CA ASP A 139 -1.83 -19.76 6.83
C ASP A 139 -1.08 -18.88 5.82
N TYR A 140 -1.80 -18.26 4.87
CA TYR A 140 -1.19 -17.34 3.91
C TYR A 140 -0.57 -16.13 4.59
N MET A 141 -1.27 -15.49 5.51
CA MET A 141 -0.76 -14.32 6.24
C MET A 141 0.44 -14.67 7.13
N GLU A 142 0.44 -15.82 7.79
CA GLU A 142 1.59 -16.27 8.59
C GLU A 142 2.84 -16.47 7.72
N ARG A 143 2.69 -17.12 6.56
CA ARG A 143 3.78 -17.30 5.59
C ARG A 143 4.29 -15.96 5.06
N MET A 144 3.38 -15.08 4.68
CA MET A 144 3.71 -13.74 4.17
C MET A 144 4.41 -12.88 5.22
N GLY A 145 4.03 -13.00 6.51
CA GLY A 145 4.75 -12.36 7.62
C GLY A 145 6.22 -12.78 7.63
N LYS A 146 6.49 -14.10 7.64
CA LYS A 146 7.86 -14.65 7.62
C LYS A 146 8.65 -14.21 6.38
N ILE A 147 8.03 -14.29 5.19
CA ILE A 147 8.63 -13.86 3.92
C ILE A 147 8.99 -12.37 3.97
N SER A 148 8.07 -11.54 4.49
CA SER A 148 8.29 -10.09 4.55
C SER A 148 9.47 -9.72 5.44
N ILE A 149 9.58 -10.33 6.63
CA ILE A 149 10.70 -10.09 7.54
C ILE A 149 12.02 -10.56 6.92
N GLN A 150 12.04 -11.76 6.31
CA GLN A 150 13.22 -12.26 5.60
C GLN A 150 13.63 -11.30 4.46
N PHE A 151 12.67 -10.80 3.69
CA PHE A 151 12.95 -9.90 2.58
C PHE A 151 13.49 -8.55 3.09
N THR A 152 12.99 -8.03 4.21
CA THR A 152 13.53 -6.82 4.85
C THR A 152 15.00 -7.00 5.27
N SER A 153 15.40 -8.18 5.76
CA SER A 153 16.82 -8.47 6.03
C SER A 153 17.67 -8.43 4.76
N LEU A 154 17.16 -8.96 3.64
CA LEU A 154 17.85 -8.90 2.34
C LEU A 154 17.93 -7.46 1.80
N ILE A 155 16.91 -6.63 2.05
CA ILE A 155 16.96 -5.19 1.75
C ILE A 155 18.10 -4.53 2.51
N ALA A 156 18.24 -4.81 3.81
CA ALA A 156 19.31 -4.27 4.64
C ALA A 156 20.69 -4.65 4.08
N GLU A 157 20.91 -5.94 3.80
CA GLU A 157 22.16 -6.42 3.19
C GLU A 157 22.41 -5.79 1.81
N ALA A 158 21.36 -5.63 0.99
CA ALA A 158 21.48 -5.03 -0.34
C ALA A 158 21.92 -3.56 -0.26
N ILE A 159 21.60 -2.84 0.80
CA ILE A 159 22.09 -1.47 1.06
C ILE A 159 23.29 -1.44 2.03
N GLU A 160 23.97 -2.58 2.22
CA GLU A 160 25.20 -2.74 3.01
C GLU A 160 25.03 -2.41 4.50
N LEU A 161 23.83 -2.61 5.01
CA LEU A 161 23.55 -2.61 6.44
C LEU A 161 23.57 -4.04 7.02
N PRO A 162 23.73 -4.17 8.35
CA PRO A 162 23.46 -5.43 9.04
C PRO A 162 22.06 -5.97 8.70
N SER A 163 21.92 -7.28 8.55
CA SER A 163 20.66 -7.94 8.17
C SER A 163 19.51 -7.71 9.16
N ASP A 164 19.82 -7.26 10.38
CA ASP A 164 18.90 -6.97 11.47
C ASP A 164 18.62 -5.47 11.67
N ALA A 165 19.11 -4.60 10.78
CA ALA A 165 19.00 -3.13 10.93
C ALA A 165 17.56 -2.61 11.10
N PHE A 166 16.57 -3.38 10.64
CA PHE A 166 15.15 -3.04 10.74
C PHE A 166 14.44 -3.66 11.95
N ASN A 167 15.05 -4.62 12.67
CA ASN A 167 14.36 -5.45 13.67
C ASN A 167 13.68 -4.63 14.77
N LYS A 168 14.25 -3.49 15.17
CA LYS A 168 13.67 -2.59 16.18
C LYS A 168 12.32 -1.98 15.79
N TYR A 169 11.94 -2.05 14.51
CA TYR A 169 10.67 -1.54 13.98
C TYR A 169 9.60 -2.63 13.85
N PHE A 170 9.87 -3.85 14.32
CA PHE A 170 8.91 -4.95 14.33
C PHE A 170 8.66 -5.43 15.75
N ASP A 171 7.38 -5.62 16.08
CA ASP A 171 6.98 -6.33 17.30
C ASP A 171 7.13 -7.85 17.09
N GLN A 172 7.23 -8.62 18.18
CA GLN A 172 7.32 -10.09 18.08
C GLN A 172 6.06 -10.69 17.43
N ASP A 173 4.91 -10.16 17.82
CA ASP A 173 3.59 -10.44 17.28
C ASP A 173 3.18 -9.39 16.25
N GLN A 174 4.09 -8.97 15.35
CA GLN A 174 3.82 -7.88 14.41
C GLN A 174 2.49 -8.06 13.66
N GLN A 175 1.61 -7.06 13.79
CA GLN A 175 0.43 -6.99 12.94
C GLN A 175 0.86 -6.71 11.50
N HIS A 176 0.46 -7.58 10.58
CA HIS A 176 0.46 -7.34 9.16
C HIS A 176 -0.98 -7.22 8.66
N LYS A 177 -1.18 -6.55 7.52
CA LYS A 177 -2.50 -6.40 6.92
C LYS A 177 -2.58 -7.12 5.59
N LEU A 178 -3.77 -7.55 5.24
CA LEU A 178 -4.08 -8.15 3.95
C LEU A 178 -5.39 -7.54 3.47
N LYS A 179 -5.48 -7.28 2.16
CA LYS A 179 -6.77 -7.06 1.52
C LYS A 179 -7.01 -8.13 0.48
N ILE A 180 -8.29 -8.41 0.22
CA ILE A 180 -8.75 -9.12 -0.97
C ILE A 180 -9.67 -8.13 -1.67
N VAL A 181 -9.37 -7.82 -2.93
CA VAL A 181 -9.97 -6.69 -3.65
C VAL A 181 -10.51 -7.16 -4.99
N LYS A 182 -11.78 -6.82 -5.26
CA LYS A 182 -12.45 -6.97 -6.56
C LYS A 182 -12.59 -5.59 -7.21
N TYR A 183 -12.12 -5.48 -8.44
CA TYR A 183 -12.35 -4.34 -9.32
C TYR A 183 -13.34 -4.80 -10.40
N PRO A 184 -14.61 -4.36 -10.36
CA PRO A 184 -15.57 -4.64 -11.42
C PRO A 184 -15.10 -4.04 -12.74
N ASP A 185 -15.46 -4.66 -13.86
CA ASP A 185 -15.17 -4.07 -15.15
C ASP A 185 -16.06 -2.83 -15.45
N ALA A 186 -15.69 -2.02 -16.44
CA ALA A 186 -16.45 -0.82 -16.77
C ALA A 186 -17.93 -1.10 -17.13
N LYS A 187 -18.26 -2.29 -17.63
CA LYS A 187 -19.65 -2.68 -17.94
C LYS A 187 -20.43 -2.98 -16.65
N GLU A 188 -19.81 -3.66 -15.68
CA GLU A 188 -20.38 -3.87 -14.33
C GLU A 188 -20.64 -2.54 -13.60
N LEU A 189 -19.82 -1.51 -13.89
CA LEU A 189 -20.00 -0.15 -13.35
C LEU A 189 -21.02 0.69 -14.11
N GLY A 190 -21.58 0.19 -15.22
CA GLY A 190 -22.49 0.96 -16.09
C GLY A 190 -21.81 2.11 -16.83
N ILE A 191 -20.48 2.08 -16.97
CA ILE A 191 -19.70 3.08 -17.70
C ILE A 191 -19.68 2.68 -19.18
N GLU A 192 -20.29 3.51 -20.03
CA GLU A 192 -20.31 3.31 -21.48
C GLU A 192 -18.99 3.77 -22.14
N GLY A 193 -18.57 3.05 -23.18
CA GLY A 193 -17.37 3.38 -23.98
C GLY A 193 -16.09 2.64 -23.55
N ASN A 194 -14.97 3.02 -24.17
CA ASN A 194 -13.65 2.38 -23.97
C ASN A 194 -12.79 3.06 -22.88
N VAL A 195 -13.41 3.83 -21.98
CA VAL A 195 -12.68 4.58 -20.95
C VAL A 195 -12.42 3.67 -19.75
N GLN A 196 -11.15 3.40 -19.45
CA GLN A 196 -10.77 2.75 -18.20
C GLN A 196 -10.84 3.77 -17.06
N GLY A 197 -11.75 3.54 -16.11
CA GLY A 197 -11.90 4.37 -14.92
C GLY A 197 -10.80 4.17 -13.87
N GLN A 198 -10.91 4.90 -12.76
CA GLN A 198 -10.04 4.74 -11.61
C GLN A 198 -10.43 3.49 -10.80
N GLY A 199 -9.54 2.51 -10.76
CA GLY A 199 -9.61 1.42 -9.79
C GLY A 199 -9.01 1.86 -8.45
N VAL A 200 -7.79 2.43 -8.51
CA VAL A 200 -7.12 3.14 -7.40
C VAL A 200 -6.33 4.29 -7.98
N GLY A 201 -6.50 5.50 -7.43
CA GLY A 201 -5.76 6.69 -7.87
C GLY A 201 -4.24 6.60 -7.65
N PRO A 202 -3.45 7.52 -8.25
CA PRO A 202 -2.01 7.63 -7.99
C PRO A 202 -1.71 7.79 -6.50
N HIS A 203 -0.90 6.89 -5.95
CA HIS A 203 -0.50 6.91 -4.54
C HIS A 203 0.84 6.21 -4.31
N LYS A 204 1.31 6.27 -3.07
CA LYS A 204 2.43 5.48 -2.56
C LYS A 204 1.96 4.73 -1.32
N ASP A 205 2.45 3.51 -1.17
CA ASP A 205 2.19 2.76 0.05
C ASP A 205 2.89 3.44 1.24
N SER A 206 2.19 3.52 2.36
CA SER A 206 2.73 4.17 3.56
C SER A 206 3.72 3.28 4.31
N MET A 207 3.55 1.96 4.34
CA MET A 207 4.37 1.04 5.14
C MET A 207 5.78 0.79 4.54
N LEU A 208 6.53 -0.21 5.03
CA LEU A 208 7.87 -0.50 4.50
C LEU A 208 7.81 -1.18 3.13
N THR A 209 7.13 -2.33 3.08
CA THR A 209 6.96 -3.12 1.86
C THR A 209 5.55 -3.66 1.76
N SER A 210 5.02 -3.72 0.53
CA SER A 210 3.79 -4.42 0.21
C SER A 210 4.06 -5.51 -0.82
N TYR A 211 3.24 -6.55 -0.80
CA TYR A 211 3.38 -7.75 -1.63
C TYR A 211 2.03 -8.06 -2.24
N LEU A 212 1.92 -7.91 -3.56
CA LEU A 212 0.68 -8.07 -4.28
C LEU A 212 0.67 -9.37 -5.08
N LEU A 213 -0.29 -10.25 -4.77
CA LEU A 213 -0.69 -11.31 -5.66
C LEU A 213 -1.72 -10.77 -6.68
N GLN A 214 -1.34 -10.73 -7.95
CA GLN A 214 -2.26 -10.42 -9.05
C GLN A 214 -3.09 -11.67 -9.40
N ALA A 215 -4.27 -11.80 -8.79
CA ALA A 215 -5.08 -13.03 -8.78
C ALA A 215 -5.80 -13.34 -10.12
N THR A 216 -5.68 -12.47 -11.11
CA THR A 216 -6.24 -12.65 -12.47
C THR A 216 -5.27 -12.15 -13.53
N SER A 217 -5.51 -12.52 -14.80
CA SER A 217 -4.69 -12.12 -15.95
C SER A 217 -4.92 -10.69 -16.41
N HIS A 218 -5.87 -9.96 -15.81
CA HIS A 218 -6.16 -8.56 -16.14
C HIS A 218 -4.96 -7.65 -15.89
N LYS A 219 -4.65 -6.80 -16.89
CA LYS A 219 -3.79 -5.63 -16.69
C LYS A 219 -4.50 -4.60 -15.80
N GLY A 220 -3.75 -3.62 -15.29
CA GLY A 220 -4.33 -2.47 -14.58
C GLY A 220 -3.37 -1.78 -13.63
N LEU A 221 -2.46 -2.52 -13.00
CA LEU A 221 -1.42 -1.91 -12.16
C LEU A 221 -0.38 -1.20 -13.05
N GLN A 222 -0.12 0.06 -12.75
CA GLN A 222 0.90 0.88 -13.42
C GLN A 222 1.78 1.58 -12.40
N VAL A 223 3.07 1.70 -12.72
CA VAL A 223 4.10 2.31 -11.87
C VAL A 223 4.68 3.51 -12.62
N GLN A 224 4.72 4.67 -11.99
CA GLN A 224 5.21 5.89 -12.62
C GLN A 224 6.73 6.00 -12.50
N ASN A 225 7.42 6.20 -13.61
CA ASN A 225 8.86 6.47 -13.58
C ASN A 225 9.14 7.96 -13.32
N VAL A 226 10.41 8.33 -13.15
CA VAL A 226 10.79 9.72 -12.81
C VAL A 226 10.57 10.74 -13.93
N ARG A 227 10.26 10.28 -15.16
CA ARG A 227 9.85 11.14 -16.29
C ARG A 227 8.34 11.39 -16.31
N GLY A 228 7.59 10.76 -15.40
CA GLY A 228 6.13 10.79 -15.38
C GLY A 228 5.47 9.72 -16.24
N ASP A 229 6.24 8.85 -16.92
CA ASP A 229 5.68 7.78 -17.75
C ASP A 229 5.08 6.68 -16.87
N TRP A 230 3.87 6.21 -17.20
CA TRP A 230 3.24 5.06 -16.55
C TRP A 230 3.69 3.74 -17.19
N ILE A 231 4.39 2.91 -16.43
CA ILE A 231 4.91 1.61 -16.84
C ILE A 231 3.95 0.50 -16.38
N ASP A 232 3.47 -0.32 -17.31
CA ASP A 232 2.59 -1.45 -17.01
C ASP A 232 3.29 -2.52 -16.15
N CYS A 233 2.57 -3.02 -15.14
CA CYS A 233 2.96 -4.16 -14.32
C CYS A 233 1.99 -5.34 -14.56
N PRO A 234 2.12 -6.06 -15.70
CA PRO A 234 1.19 -7.13 -16.07
C PRO A 234 1.30 -8.34 -15.12
N PRO A 235 0.23 -9.10 -14.87
CA PRO A 235 0.29 -10.30 -14.03
C PRO A 235 1.33 -11.31 -14.53
N LYS A 236 2.11 -11.86 -13.60
CA LYS A 236 3.07 -12.95 -13.86
C LYS A 236 2.79 -14.10 -12.88
N ARG A 237 2.45 -15.28 -13.42
CA ARG A 237 2.15 -16.48 -12.63
C ARG A 237 3.35 -16.85 -11.73
N GLY A 238 3.07 -17.25 -10.49
CA GLY A 238 4.09 -17.68 -9.52
C GLY A 238 4.93 -16.53 -8.94
N THR A 239 4.49 -15.28 -9.10
CA THR A 239 5.20 -14.10 -8.58
C THR A 239 4.31 -13.24 -7.71
N LEU A 240 4.94 -12.53 -6.78
CA LEU A 240 4.36 -11.40 -6.06
C LEU A 240 4.99 -10.12 -6.59
N VAL A 241 4.19 -9.07 -6.79
CA VAL A 241 4.73 -7.72 -7.01
C VAL A 241 5.08 -7.14 -5.66
N VAL A 242 6.32 -6.71 -5.46
CA VAL A 242 6.76 -6.02 -4.25
C VAL A 242 6.86 -4.53 -4.54
N ALA A 243 6.16 -3.71 -3.76
CA ALA A 243 6.28 -2.27 -3.79
C ALA A 243 7.03 -1.76 -2.55
N ILE A 244 7.91 -0.79 -2.75
CA ILE A 244 8.60 -0.09 -1.67
C ILE A 244 7.75 1.09 -1.21
N GLY A 245 7.43 1.12 0.08
CA GLY A 245 6.61 2.18 0.65
C GLY A 245 7.43 3.32 1.25
N GLN A 246 6.74 4.41 1.57
CA GLN A 246 7.32 5.66 2.07
C GLN A 246 8.03 5.48 3.40
N GLY A 247 7.60 4.53 4.25
CA GLY A 247 8.28 4.24 5.50
C GLY A 247 9.70 3.72 5.27
N LEU A 248 9.91 2.88 4.25
CA LEU A 248 11.26 2.39 3.91
C LEU A 248 12.12 3.52 3.31
N GLU A 249 11.53 4.35 2.48
CA GLU A 249 12.18 5.54 1.95
C GLU A 249 12.64 6.48 3.08
N ALA A 250 11.79 6.74 4.08
CA ALA A 250 12.11 7.55 5.24
C ALA A 250 13.26 6.94 6.05
N LEU A 251 13.13 5.66 6.44
CA LEU A 251 14.12 4.96 7.25
C LEU A 251 15.52 4.92 6.64
N THR A 252 15.57 4.82 5.31
CA THR A 252 16.82 4.74 4.53
C THR A 252 17.29 6.09 4.02
N GLN A 253 16.65 7.20 4.44
CA GLN A 253 16.96 8.57 4.02
C GLN A 253 17.03 8.73 2.49
N GLY A 254 16.05 8.15 1.79
CA GLY A 254 15.91 8.26 0.34
C GLY A 254 16.77 7.30 -0.50
N VAL A 255 17.53 6.40 0.14
CA VAL A 255 18.30 5.37 -0.57
C VAL A 255 17.38 4.38 -1.29
N CYS A 256 16.38 3.86 -0.58
CA CYS A 256 15.30 3.08 -1.19
C CYS A 256 14.19 4.03 -1.64
N VAL A 257 13.75 3.93 -2.89
CA VAL A 257 12.73 4.82 -3.46
C VAL A 257 11.34 4.22 -3.31
N SER A 258 10.39 4.99 -2.77
CA SER A 258 8.97 4.68 -2.91
C SER A 258 8.42 5.28 -4.18
N THR A 259 7.79 4.47 -5.02
CA THR A 259 7.38 4.87 -6.37
C THR A 259 5.86 4.98 -6.48
N THR A 260 5.41 6.04 -7.15
CA THR A 260 3.99 6.30 -7.37
C THR A 260 3.42 5.20 -8.26
N HIS A 261 2.26 4.67 -7.87
CA HIS A 261 1.56 3.66 -8.64
C HIS A 261 0.05 3.90 -8.62
N ARG A 262 -0.66 3.30 -9.58
CA ARG A 262 -2.12 3.40 -9.70
C ARG A 262 -2.70 2.09 -10.23
N VAL A 263 -4.01 1.95 -10.15
CA VAL A 263 -4.74 0.84 -10.75
C VAL A 263 -5.84 1.39 -11.66
N LEU A 264 -5.81 0.96 -12.92
CA LEU A 264 -6.90 1.19 -13.87
C LEU A 264 -7.99 0.14 -13.69
N SER A 265 -9.26 0.55 -13.82
CA SER A 265 -10.38 -0.39 -13.88
C SER A 265 -10.29 -1.28 -15.13
N PRO A 266 -10.73 -2.55 -15.04
CA PRO A 266 -10.78 -3.44 -16.20
C PRO A 266 -11.67 -2.87 -17.32
N ALA A 267 -11.31 -3.20 -18.56
CA ALA A 267 -12.07 -2.76 -19.73
C ALA A 267 -13.45 -3.43 -19.77
N ALA A 268 -14.45 -2.74 -20.33
CA ALA A 268 -15.81 -3.25 -20.41
C ALA A 268 -15.87 -4.66 -21.03
N GLY A 269 -16.49 -5.61 -20.34
CA GLY A 269 -16.66 -6.99 -20.82
C GLY A 269 -15.45 -7.90 -20.62
N SER A 270 -14.37 -7.43 -19.99
CA SER A 270 -13.25 -8.32 -19.61
C SER A 270 -13.55 -9.14 -18.35
N GLY A 271 -14.57 -8.77 -17.58
CA GLY A 271 -14.83 -9.31 -16.25
C GLY A 271 -13.94 -8.69 -15.17
N ALA A 272 -14.26 -9.01 -13.91
CA ALA A 272 -13.62 -8.41 -12.76
C ALA A 272 -12.15 -8.81 -12.57
N ARG A 273 -11.33 -7.84 -12.16
CA ARG A 273 -9.94 -8.05 -11.74
C ARG A 273 -9.88 -8.27 -10.24
N PHE A 274 -9.11 -9.26 -9.81
CA PHE A 274 -8.88 -9.54 -8.40
C PHE A 274 -7.41 -9.32 -8.02
N SER A 275 -7.20 -8.73 -6.85
CA SER A 275 -5.90 -8.42 -6.25
C SER A 275 -5.88 -8.79 -4.78
N ILE A 276 -4.77 -9.36 -4.30
CA ILE A 276 -4.62 -9.74 -2.90
C ILE A 276 -3.31 -9.13 -2.37
N PRO A 277 -3.30 -7.84 -2.00
CA PRO A 277 -2.13 -7.21 -1.40
C PRO A 277 -1.98 -7.57 0.08
N PHE A 278 -0.76 -7.91 0.45
CA PHE A 278 -0.28 -8.04 1.82
C PHE A 278 0.62 -6.84 2.15
N PHE A 279 0.40 -6.20 3.29
CA PHE A 279 1.14 -5.04 3.77
C PHE A 279 1.92 -5.41 5.02
N GLN A 280 3.24 -5.32 4.95
CA GLN A 280 4.09 -5.53 6.10
C GLN A 280 3.88 -4.38 7.09
N GLY A 281 3.24 -4.67 8.23
CA GLY A 281 3.16 -3.68 9.30
C GLY A 281 4.50 -3.49 10.01
N VAL A 282 4.56 -2.37 10.73
CA VAL A 282 5.63 -1.96 11.63
C VAL A 282 5.04 -1.70 13.00
N ARG A 283 5.88 -1.69 14.03
CA ARG A 283 5.44 -1.44 15.39
C ARG A 283 4.68 -0.11 15.46
N MET A 284 3.47 -0.14 16.01
CA MET A 284 2.61 1.05 16.06
C MET A 284 3.18 2.14 16.99
N SER A 285 4.02 1.75 17.95
CA SER A 285 4.66 2.66 18.89
C SER A 285 5.89 3.39 18.34
N ALA A 286 6.32 3.11 17.10
CA ALA A 286 7.44 3.84 16.49
C ALA A 286 7.09 5.32 16.34
N GLU A 287 7.98 6.20 16.81
CA GLU A 287 7.81 7.65 16.71
C GLU A 287 8.36 8.16 15.38
N PHE A 288 7.73 9.18 14.78
CA PHE A 288 8.24 9.79 13.55
C PHE A 288 9.64 10.36 13.72
N GLU A 289 9.96 10.89 14.89
CA GLU A 289 11.29 11.40 15.22
C GLU A 289 12.35 10.29 15.16
N ASP A 290 12.04 9.08 15.61
CA ASP A 290 12.94 7.92 15.50
C ASP A 290 13.17 7.51 14.05
N LEU A 291 12.14 7.62 13.20
CA LEU A 291 12.26 7.30 11.77
C LEU A 291 13.15 8.30 11.04
N GLU A 292 13.03 9.58 11.37
CA GLU A 292 13.76 10.67 10.72
C GLU A 292 15.20 10.80 11.22
N LYS A 293 15.41 10.74 12.55
CA LYS A 293 16.72 11.02 13.16
C LYS A 293 17.57 9.78 13.34
N VAL A 294 16.96 8.64 13.69
CA VAL A 294 17.69 7.40 13.99
C VAL A 294 17.69 6.46 12.79
N GLY A 295 16.53 6.30 12.13
CA GLY A 295 16.37 5.44 10.96
C GLY A 295 16.94 4.04 11.18
N VAL A 296 17.54 3.46 10.13
CA VAL A 296 18.20 2.14 10.20
C VAL A 296 19.70 2.25 10.50
N GLY A 297 20.12 3.33 11.15
CA GLY A 297 21.52 3.71 11.26
C GLY A 297 22.03 4.39 9.98
N ARG A 298 23.36 4.51 9.86
CA ARG A 298 24.00 5.18 8.73
C ARG A 298 24.22 4.20 7.59
N VAL A 299 23.40 4.28 6.54
CA VAL A 299 23.69 3.62 5.25
C VAL A 299 25.09 4.07 4.77
N PRO A 300 25.99 3.16 4.33
CA PRO A 300 27.33 3.50 3.92
C PRO A 300 27.38 4.61 2.86
N GLU A 301 28.37 5.51 2.96
CA GLU A 301 28.42 6.70 2.11
C GLU A 301 28.58 6.36 0.62
N GLU A 302 29.24 5.25 0.30
CA GLU A 302 29.35 4.73 -1.07
C GLU A 302 27.98 4.36 -1.66
N VAL A 303 27.11 3.74 -0.87
CA VAL A 303 25.73 3.39 -1.25
C VAL A 303 24.88 4.65 -1.42
N ARG A 304 25.05 5.65 -0.54
CA ARG A 304 24.36 6.95 -0.65
C ARG A 304 24.82 7.71 -1.90
N GLU A 305 26.11 7.67 -2.22
CA GLU A 305 26.68 8.27 -3.42
C GLU A 305 26.14 7.60 -4.70
N GLN A 306 25.98 6.27 -4.70
CA GLN A 306 25.31 5.57 -5.81
C GLN A 306 23.89 6.13 -6.03
N ARG A 307 23.13 6.34 -4.96
CA ARG A 307 21.79 6.95 -5.05
C ARG A 307 21.84 8.38 -5.58
N ARG A 308 22.76 9.23 -5.09
CA ARG A 308 22.91 10.62 -5.58
C ARG A 308 23.14 10.66 -7.08
N LYS A 309 24.07 9.84 -7.59
CA LYS A 309 24.35 9.73 -9.03
C LYS A 309 23.14 9.29 -9.85
N ILE A 310 22.31 8.38 -9.32
CA ILE A 310 21.06 7.95 -9.97
C ILE A 310 20.08 9.13 -10.09
N VAL A 311 19.91 9.90 -9.02
CA VAL A 311 19.01 11.07 -8.99
C VAL A 311 19.50 12.15 -9.97
N GLU A 312 20.80 12.47 -9.95
CA GLU A 312 21.41 13.44 -10.86
C GLU A 312 21.24 13.04 -12.33
N ARG A 313 21.50 11.77 -12.66
CA ARG A 313 21.32 11.21 -14.02
C ARG A 313 19.88 11.31 -14.54
N ASN A 314 18.92 11.38 -13.63
CA ASN A 314 17.50 11.40 -13.95
C ASN A 314 16.89 12.82 -13.96
N GLY A 315 17.71 13.86 -13.73
CA GLY A 315 17.25 15.26 -13.73
C GLY A 315 16.52 15.67 -12.46
N GLY A 316 16.74 14.97 -11.34
CA GLY A 316 16.03 15.18 -10.09
C GLY A 316 14.79 14.29 -9.94
N ARG A 317 14.00 14.53 -8.88
CA ARG A 317 12.76 13.80 -8.60
C ARG A 317 11.56 14.68 -8.97
N ILE A 318 10.69 14.16 -9.82
CA ILE A 318 9.34 14.68 -10.03
C ILE A 318 8.41 13.72 -9.28
N ASP A 319 7.72 14.22 -8.25
CA ASP A 319 6.80 13.42 -7.45
C ASP A 319 5.67 14.31 -6.94
N ASP A 320 4.48 14.08 -7.47
CA ASP A 320 3.29 14.88 -7.17
C ASP A 320 2.50 14.29 -5.97
N VAL A 321 2.94 13.14 -5.42
CA VAL A 321 2.30 12.49 -4.27
C VAL A 321 2.91 12.99 -2.97
N GLU A 322 2.05 13.40 -2.04
CA GLU A 322 2.46 13.89 -0.73
C GLU A 322 3.22 12.82 0.08
N PHE A 323 4.29 13.24 0.76
CA PHE A 323 5.09 12.36 1.61
C PHE A 323 4.45 12.25 3.00
N THR A 324 4.05 11.03 3.39
CA THR A 324 3.25 10.78 4.60
C THR A 324 4.05 10.92 5.91
N PHE A 325 5.37 10.76 5.87
CA PHE A 325 6.23 10.76 7.07
C PHE A 325 6.90 12.12 7.25
N ARG A 326 6.21 13.08 7.87
CA ARG A 326 6.78 14.37 8.27
C ARG A 326 6.63 14.56 9.77
N ALA A 327 7.73 14.88 10.47
CA ALA A 327 7.67 15.27 11.87
C ALA A 327 6.89 16.59 12.05
N GLY A 328 6.31 16.77 13.23
CA GLY A 328 5.54 17.98 13.58
C GLY A 328 4.08 17.98 13.15
N GLY A 329 3.56 16.84 12.66
CA GLY A 329 2.12 16.63 12.42
C GLY A 329 1.33 16.34 13.70
N ALA A 330 0.01 16.15 13.55
CA ALA A 330 -0.92 15.85 14.65
C ALA A 330 -0.71 14.47 15.32
N SER A 331 0.25 13.67 14.85
CA SER A 331 0.52 12.31 15.35
C SER A 331 1.98 12.17 15.71
N LYS A 332 2.26 11.65 16.92
CA LYS A 332 3.61 11.36 17.41
C LYS A 332 4.10 10.00 16.92
N THR A 333 3.19 9.03 16.90
CA THR A 333 3.49 7.63 16.56
C THR A 333 2.88 7.20 15.23
N LEU A 334 3.42 6.13 14.65
CA LEU A 334 2.85 5.49 13.46
C LEU A 334 1.45 4.92 13.70
N GLY A 335 1.18 4.43 14.91
CA GLY A 335 -0.14 3.96 15.33
C GLY A 335 -1.17 5.07 15.25
N GLU A 336 -0.88 6.23 15.85
CA GLU A 336 -1.76 7.40 15.82
C GLU A 336 -2.03 7.88 14.39
N ALA A 337 -0.98 8.00 13.57
CA ALA A 337 -1.12 8.40 12.18
C ALA A 337 -1.92 7.37 11.37
N THR A 338 -1.70 6.07 11.61
CA THR A 338 -2.45 4.99 10.96
C THR A 338 -3.93 5.04 11.34
N LEU A 339 -4.24 5.23 12.63
CA LEU A 339 -5.62 5.35 13.09
C LEU A 339 -6.30 6.57 12.44
N ARG A 340 -5.65 7.74 12.49
CA ARG A 340 -6.18 8.98 11.90
C ARG A 340 -6.42 8.83 10.39
N ASN A 341 -5.49 8.19 9.67
CA ASN A 341 -5.66 7.90 8.25
C ASN A 341 -6.82 6.93 7.98
N ARG A 342 -7.01 5.90 8.81
CA ARG A 342 -8.16 4.99 8.69
C ARG A 342 -9.49 5.70 8.94
N VAL A 343 -9.57 6.54 9.98
CA VAL A 343 -10.76 7.38 10.25
C VAL A 343 -11.07 8.30 9.06
N LYS A 344 -10.04 8.87 8.43
CA LYS A 344 -10.20 9.71 7.23
C LYS A 344 -10.74 8.93 6.03
N SER A 345 -10.20 7.73 5.78
CA SER A 345 -10.58 6.90 4.62
C SER A 345 -11.91 6.15 4.80
N HIS A 346 -12.33 5.90 6.04
CA HIS A 346 -13.55 5.16 6.39
C HIS A 346 -14.39 5.99 7.36
N PRO A 347 -15.04 7.07 6.87
CA PRO A 347 -15.77 8.00 7.73
C PRO A 347 -16.95 7.36 8.46
N ASP A 348 -17.56 6.30 7.92
CA ASP A 348 -18.63 5.54 8.57
C ASP A 348 -18.17 4.80 9.84
N VAL A 349 -16.97 4.18 9.79
CA VAL A 349 -16.30 3.64 10.98
C VAL A 349 -15.95 4.77 11.94
N GLY A 350 -15.44 5.89 11.41
CA GLY A 350 -15.08 7.09 12.16
C GLY A 350 -16.26 7.68 12.93
N GLU A 351 -17.42 7.84 12.30
CA GLU A 351 -18.65 8.37 12.92
C GLU A 351 -19.13 7.49 14.06
N ARG A 352 -19.03 6.17 13.91
CA ARG A 352 -19.51 5.20 14.90
C ARG A 352 -18.56 5.01 16.07
N TRP A 353 -17.24 4.98 15.82
CA TRP A 353 -16.25 4.55 16.81
C TRP A 353 -15.24 5.63 17.22
N TYR A 354 -15.05 6.67 16.42
CA TYR A 354 -14.03 7.72 16.61
C TYR A 354 -14.52 9.14 16.25
N PRO A 355 -15.71 9.57 16.74
CA PRO A 355 -16.33 10.81 16.29
C PRO A 355 -15.44 12.05 16.51
N ASP A 356 -14.69 12.10 17.61
CA ASP A 356 -13.80 13.21 17.94
C ASP A 356 -12.61 13.32 16.98
N ILE A 357 -12.01 12.16 16.62
CA ILE A 357 -10.90 12.12 15.65
C ILE A 357 -11.41 12.56 14.29
N LEU A 358 -12.58 12.08 13.88
CA LEU A 358 -13.18 12.46 12.59
C LEU A 358 -13.52 13.95 12.53
N ALA A 359 -14.07 14.52 13.61
CA ALA A 359 -14.35 15.95 13.70
C ALA A 359 -13.07 16.78 13.54
N SER A 360 -12.00 16.41 14.24
CA SER A 360 -10.67 17.04 14.11
C SER A 360 -10.13 16.98 12.67
N ILE A 361 -10.26 15.83 11.99
CA ILE A 361 -9.83 15.68 10.58
C ILE A 361 -10.62 16.63 9.66
N ARG A 362 -11.95 16.68 9.82
CA ARG A 362 -12.81 17.54 9.01
C ARG A 362 -12.50 19.02 9.21
N GLU A 363 -12.20 19.43 10.44
CA GLU A 363 -11.80 20.82 10.75
C GLU A 363 -10.48 21.20 10.07
N GLU A 364 -9.47 20.33 10.11
CA GLU A 364 -8.19 20.55 9.43
C GLU A 364 -8.36 20.63 7.91
N GLN A 365 -9.18 19.76 7.32
CA GLN A 365 -9.48 19.79 5.89
C GLN A 365 -10.19 21.08 5.47
N ALA A 366 -11.14 21.56 6.28
CA ALA A 366 -11.83 22.83 6.04
C ALA A 366 -10.85 24.02 6.08
N LYS A 367 -9.95 24.06 7.08
CA LYS A 367 -8.90 25.08 7.18
C LYS A 367 -7.95 25.05 5.97
N ALA A 368 -7.50 23.87 5.57
CA ALA A 368 -6.62 23.71 4.41
C ALA A 368 -7.30 24.15 3.09
N LYS A 369 -8.60 23.87 2.94
CA LYS A 369 -9.39 24.31 1.78
C LYS A 369 -9.52 25.84 1.74
N GLN A 370 -9.85 26.47 2.86
CA GLN A 370 -9.93 27.94 2.97
C GLN A 370 -8.58 28.60 2.65
N GLN A 371 -7.47 28.05 3.14
CA GLN A 371 -6.13 28.56 2.83
C GLN A 371 -5.80 28.47 1.34
N LYS A 372 -6.11 27.34 0.69
CA LYS A 372 -5.92 27.18 -0.77
C LYS A 372 -6.79 28.14 -1.58
N GLU A 373 -8.05 28.34 -1.19
CA GLU A 373 -8.96 29.27 -1.86
C GLU A 373 -8.52 30.73 -1.68
N SER A 374 -7.98 31.09 -0.50
CA SER A 374 -7.42 32.43 -0.26
C SER A 374 -6.09 32.71 -0.95
N ALA A 375 -5.37 31.66 -1.37
CA ALA A 375 -4.08 31.75 -2.04
C ALA A 375 -4.19 31.67 -3.57
N ALA A 376 -5.39 31.44 -4.13
CA ALA A 376 -5.61 31.43 -5.57
C ALA A 376 -5.55 32.87 -6.13
N PRO A 377 -4.76 33.15 -7.18
CA PRO A 377 -4.69 34.49 -7.75
C PRO A 377 -6.04 34.92 -8.31
N VAL A 378 -6.46 36.14 -7.98
CA VAL A 378 -7.63 36.80 -8.57
C VAL A 378 -7.38 36.96 -10.06
N VAL A 379 -8.14 36.24 -10.89
CA VAL A 379 -8.13 36.44 -12.34
C VAL A 379 -8.69 37.83 -12.60
N GLU A 380 -7.84 38.79 -12.93
CA GLU A 380 -8.28 40.11 -13.41
C GLU A 380 -9.10 39.94 -14.69
N ALA A 381 -10.29 40.55 -14.69
CA ALA A 381 -11.19 40.57 -15.83
C ALA A 381 -10.52 41.22 -17.06
N PRO A 382 -10.84 40.79 -18.29
CA PRO A 382 -10.19 41.32 -19.49
C PRO A 382 -10.44 42.82 -19.64
N GLN A 383 -9.35 43.59 -19.74
CA GLN A 383 -9.38 45.01 -20.05
C GLN A 383 -10.12 45.25 -21.37
N LYS A 384 -11.08 46.18 -21.35
CA LYS A 384 -11.83 46.65 -22.52
C LYS A 384 -10.86 47.16 -23.59
N ALA A 385 -11.08 46.71 -24.82
CA ALA A 385 -10.42 47.24 -26.01
C ALA A 385 -10.66 48.76 -26.12
N VAL A 386 -9.57 49.51 -26.29
CA VAL A 386 -9.59 50.93 -26.66
C VAL A 386 -9.73 50.97 -28.18
N GLU A 387 -10.83 51.54 -28.68
CA GLU A 387 -11.02 51.86 -30.09
C GLU A 387 -10.07 53.00 -30.50
N ALA A 388 -9.39 52.82 -31.63
CA ALA A 388 -8.59 53.84 -32.26
C ALA A 388 -9.47 54.68 -33.20
N HIS A 389 -9.44 56.01 -32.99
CA HIS A 389 -9.65 57.00 -34.04
C HIS A 389 -8.70 58.18 -33.82
#